data_AF-A0A1S1MCY7-F1
#
_entry.id   AF-A0A1S1MCY7-F1
#
_cell.length_a   1.000
_cell.length_b   1.000
_cell.length_c   1.000
_cell.angle_alpha   90.00
_cell.angle_beta   90.00
_cell.angle_gamma   90.00
#
_symmetry.space_group_name_H-M   'P 1'
#
loop_
_entity.id
_entity.type
_entity.pdbx_description
1 polymer ?
#
loop_
_entity_poly.entity_id
_entity_poly.type
_entity_poly.pdbx_seq_one_letter_code
_entity_poly.pdbx_strand_id
1 'polypeptide(L)'
;MVGAVASLSAVVAEHGWSVTTVLVALAGTGLTFGMWWVYFVVPFGDLLHAHRERSFSFGYLHIVVFGAIVATGAGLHTAAEYIDHRSQLSSAATVLAVAVPVAVYLVALFAVYVAVARTWDGLYALLVGLAGAVLAVAVWLAAAGVSIGVCLVIVAVAPTVIVIGYELAGHRRTAAVLATARTPTPR
;
A
#
# COMPACT_ATOMS: atom_id res chain seq x y z
N MET A 1 4.51 -1.81 -14.32
CA MET A 1 5.89 -1.27 -14.30
C MET A 1 6.35 -0.65 -15.63
N VAL A 2 5.88 -1.10 -16.80
CA VAL A 2 6.26 -0.48 -18.10
C VAL A 2 5.88 1.02 -18.16
N GLY A 3 4.72 1.40 -17.61
CA GLY A 3 4.30 2.81 -17.53
C GLY A 3 5.19 3.69 -16.65
N ALA A 4 5.66 3.17 -15.50
CA ALA A 4 6.57 3.92 -14.61
C ALA A 4 7.94 4.15 -15.26
N VAL A 5 8.47 3.15 -15.98
CA VAL A 5 9.73 3.28 -16.73
C VAL A 5 9.57 4.27 -17.89
N ALA A 6 8.46 4.20 -18.63
CA ALA A 6 8.19 5.12 -19.75
C ALA A 6 8.05 6.58 -19.31
N SER A 7 7.36 6.82 -18.19
CA SER A 7 7.27 8.15 -17.58
C SER A 7 8.63 8.63 -17.06
N LEU A 8 9.42 7.75 -16.46
CA LEU A 8 10.75 8.11 -15.96
C LEU A 8 11.73 8.43 -17.09
N SER A 9 11.70 7.69 -18.21
CA SER A 9 12.55 7.97 -19.37
C SER A 9 12.16 9.26 -20.10
N ALA A 10 10.87 9.63 -20.09
CA ALA A 10 10.42 10.92 -20.62
C ALA A 10 10.93 12.09 -19.76
N VAL A 11 10.82 11.98 -18.43
CA VAL A 11 11.28 13.02 -17.48
C VAL A 11 12.81 13.15 -17.47
N VAL A 12 13.54 12.03 -17.53
CA VAL A 12 15.01 12.02 -17.61
C VAL A 12 15.52 12.61 -18.92
N ALA A 13 14.77 12.44 -20.02
CA ALA A 13 15.13 13.00 -21.33
C ALA A 13 14.95 14.53 -21.40
N GLU A 14 14.04 15.11 -20.63
CA GLU A 14 13.77 16.57 -20.67
C GLU A 14 14.57 17.40 -19.66
N HIS A 15 14.91 16.90 -18.46
CA HIS A 15 15.41 17.75 -17.35
C HIS A 15 16.72 17.32 -16.65
N GLY A 16 17.27 16.13 -16.96
CA GLY A 16 18.43 15.59 -16.24
C GLY A 16 18.12 15.11 -14.81
N TRP A 17 19.05 14.38 -14.19
CA TRP A 17 18.84 13.75 -12.87
C TRP A 17 18.84 14.78 -11.73
N SER A 18 17.66 15.08 -11.16
CA SER A 18 17.54 15.81 -9.90
C SER A 18 17.38 14.85 -8.71
N VAL A 19 17.85 15.24 -7.52
CA VAL A 19 17.68 14.44 -6.28
C VAL A 19 16.19 14.17 -6.01
N THR A 20 15.32 15.14 -6.25
CA THR A 20 13.86 14.99 -6.09
C THR A 20 13.29 13.94 -7.04
N THR A 21 13.71 13.93 -8.31
CA THR A 21 13.27 12.95 -9.31
C THR A 21 13.66 11.54 -8.89
N VAL A 22 14.88 11.36 -8.36
CA VAL A 22 15.34 10.06 -7.82
C VAL A 22 14.48 9.62 -6.65
N LEU A 23 14.20 10.52 -5.70
CA LEU A 23 13.36 10.21 -4.54
C LEU A 23 11.95 9.79 -4.95
N VAL A 24 11.34 10.44 -5.95
CA VAL A 24 10.02 10.05 -6.46
C VAL A 24 10.05 8.72 -7.19
N ALA A 25 11.09 8.44 -7.98
CA ALA A 25 11.28 7.14 -8.62
C ALA A 25 11.42 6.02 -7.58
N LEU A 26 12.21 6.27 -6.53
CA LEU A 26 12.38 5.35 -5.39
C LEU A 26 11.07 5.17 -4.63
N ALA A 27 10.32 6.23 -4.36
CA ALA A 27 9.04 6.18 -3.70
C ALA A 27 8.01 5.38 -4.51
N GLY A 28 7.87 5.63 -5.81
CA GLY A 28 6.95 4.90 -6.67
C GLY A 28 7.30 3.41 -6.78
N THR A 29 8.59 3.10 -6.90
CA THR A 29 9.08 1.72 -6.90
C THR A 29 8.83 1.05 -5.54
N GLY A 30 9.20 1.70 -4.45
CA GLY A 30 9.00 1.22 -3.08
C GLY A 30 7.53 0.98 -2.76
N LEU A 31 6.63 1.88 -3.15
CA LEU A 31 5.18 1.69 -3.01
C LEU A 31 4.68 0.50 -3.79
N THR A 32 5.11 0.36 -5.05
CA THR A 32 4.69 -0.77 -5.90
C THR A 32 5.07 -2.10 -5.25
N PHE A 33 6.34 -2.24 -4.82
CA PHE A 33 6.83 -3.45 -4.16
C PHE A 33 6.20 -3.65 -2.79
N GLY A 34 6.06 -2.60 -1.99
CA GLY A 34 5.50 -2.65 -0.65
C GLY A 34 4.04 -3.06 -0.66
N MET A 35 3.21 -2.44 -1.51
CA MET A 35 1.82 -2.83 -1.70
C MET A 35 1.73 -4.28 -2.18
N TRP A 36 2.48 -4.63 -3.22
CA TRP A 36 2.53 -6.01 -3.72
C TRP A 36 2.88 -7.02 -2.60
N TRP A 37 3.86 -6.72 -1.76
CA TRP A 37 4.24 -7.61 -0.67
C TRP A 37 3.12 -7.75 0.38
N VAL A 38 2.50 -6.64 0.79
CA VAL A 38 1.36 -6.65 1.73
C VAL A 38 0.19 -7.47 1.18
N TYR A 39 -0.05 -7.44 -0.14
CA TYR A 39 -1.06 -8.28 -0.77
C TYR A 39 -0.75 -9.76 -0.62
N PHE A 40 0.50 -10.16 -0.89
CA PHE A 40 0.89 -11.57 -0.94
C PHE A 40 1.26 -12.18 0.42
N VAL A 41 1.41 -11.39 1.48
CA VAL A 41 1.68 -11.91 2.84
C VAL A 41 0.53 -12.75 3.39
N VAL A 42 -0.71 -12.51 2.93
CA VAL A 42 -1.89 -13.25 3.36
C VAL A 42 -2.14 -14.42 2.41
N PRO A 43 -2.23 -15.69 2.90
CA PRO A 43 -2.48 -16.87 2.07
C PRO A 43 -3.97 -16.98 1.68
N PHE A 44 -4.46 -16.04 0.87
CA PHE A 44 -5.87 -15.97 0.48
C PHE A 44 -6.37 -17.25 -0.21
N GLY A 45 -5.50 -17.96 -0.93
CA GLY A 45 -5.84 -19.23 -1.59
C GLY A 45 -6.28 -20.31 -0.60
N ASP A 46 -5.50 -20.53 0.46
CA ASP A 46 -5.80 -21.52 1.50
C ASP A 46 -7.08 -21.13 2.26
N LEU A 47 -7.22 -19.84 2.58
CA LEU A 47 -8.38 -19.31 3.28
C LEU A 47 -9.67 -19.45 2.47
N LEU A 48 -9.64 -19.16 1.16
CA LEU A 48 -10.79 -19.39 0.27
C LEU A 48 -11.06 -20.87 0.04
N HIS A 49 -10.03 -21.73 0.01
CA HIS A 49 -10.24 -23.16 -0.12
C HIS A 49 -11.00 -23.75 1.07
N ALA A 50 -10.71 -23.26 2.28
CA ALA A 50 -11.41 -23.61 3.50
C ALA A 50 -12.81 -22.96 3.62
N HIS A 51 -13.00 -21.77 3.05
CA HIS A 51 -14.23 -20.97 3.15
C HIS A 51 -14.75 -20.53 1.77
N ARG A 52 -15.06 -21.49 0.89
CA ARG A 52 -15.45 -21.22 -0.50
C ARG A 52 -16.71 -20.36 -0.63
N GLU A 53 -17.59 -20.40 0.36
CA GLU A 53 -18.81 -19.57 0.42
C GLU A 53 -18.52 -18.06 0.40
N ARG A 54 -17.28 -17.65 0.73
CA ARG A 54 -16.87 -16.23 0.82
C ARG A 54 -16.26 -15.68 -0.45
N SER A 55 -16.23 -16.48 -1.51
CA SER A 55 -15.66 -16.07 -2.81
C SER A 55 -16.33 -14.80 -3.37
N PHE A 56 -17.63 -14.60 -3.10
CA PHE A 56 -18.34 -13.37 -3.50
C PHE A 56 -17.85 -12.13 -2.75
N SER A 57 -17.83 -12.16 -1.41
CA SER A 57 -17.32 -11.03 -0.61
C SER A 57 -15.86 -10.73 -0.93
N PHE A 58 -15.04 -11.77 -1.12
CA PHE A 58 -13.67 -11.64 -1.60
C PHE A 58 -13.61 -10.88 -2.92
N GLY A 59 -14.39 -11.30 -3.94
CA GLY A 59 -14.41 -10.65 -5.24
C GLY A 59 -14.85 -9.18 -5.20
N TYR A 60 -15.96 -8.87 -4.53
CA TYR A 60 -16.48 -7.49 -4.46
C TYR A 60 -15.54 -6.55 -3.72
N LEU A 61 -14.94 -7.00 -2.62
CA LEU A 61 -14.04 -6.15 -1.83
C LEU A 61 -12.71 -5.90 -2.58
N HIS A 62 -12.29 -6.82 -3.45
CA HIS A 62 -11.14 -6.62 -4.33
C HIS A 62 -11.33 -5.52 -5.38
N ILE A 63 -12.57 -5.16 -5.73
CA ILE A 63 -12.82 -4.01 -6.60
C ILE A 63 -12.25 -2.73 -5.96
N VAL A 64 -12.43 -2.56 -4.65
CA VAL A 64 -11.87 -1.43 -3.90
C VAL A 64 -10.34 -1.48 -3.88
N VAL A 65 -9.77 -2.68 -3.66
CA VAL A 65 -8.31 -2.88 -3.66
C VAL A 65 -7.70 -2.49 -5.01
N PHE A 66 -8.26 -2.97 -6.12
CA PHE A 66 -7.75 -2.64 -7.45
C PHE A 66 -7.97 -1.18 -7.81
N GLY A 67 -9.13 -0.60 -7.44
CA GLY A 67 -9.39 0.83 -7.61
C GLY A 67 -8.37 1.69 -6.86
N ALA A 68 -8.01 1.31 -5.62
CA ALA A 68 -7.00 2.00 -4.84
C ALA A 68 -5.59 1.89 -5.44
N ILE A 69 -5.23 0.74 -6.02
CA ILE A 69 -3.96 0.58 -6.77
C ILE A 69 -3.92 1.53 -7.97
N VAL A 70 -4.99 1.58 -8.77
CA VAL A 70 -5.08 2.49 -9.93
C VAL A 70 -4.99 3.95 -9.48
N ALA A 71 -5.72 4.32 -8.44
CA ALA A 71 -5.68 5.66 -7.87
C ALA A 71 -4.30 6.04 -7.31
N THR A 72 -3.57 5.09 -6.71
CA THR A 72 -2.18 5.30 -6.28
C THR A 72 -1.27 5.60 -7.48
N GLY A 73 -1.44 4.87 -8.59
CA GLY A 73 -0.73 5.13 -9.84
C GLY A 73 -1.04 6.52 -10.41
N ALA A 74 -2.31 6.94 -10.38
CA ALA A 74 -2.71 8.29 -10.78
C ALA A 74 -2.09 9.37 -9.88
N GLY A 75 -2.07 9.18 -8.56
CA GLY A 75 -1.40 10.10 -7.63
C GLY A 75 0.11 10.21 -7.84
N LEU A 76 0.78 9.12 -8.21
CA LEU A 76 2.20 9.17 -8.57
C LEU A 76 2.44 9.93 -9.87
N HIS A 77 1.50 9.85 -10.81
CA HIS A 77 1.55 10.65 -12.04
C HIS A 77 1.41 12.15 -11.74
N THR A 78 0.47 12.55 -10.86
CA THR A 78 0.34 13.95 -10.46
C THR A 78 1.56 14.46 -9.70
N ALA A 79 2.25 13.59 -8.95
CA ALA A 79 3.54 13.91 -8.33
C ALA A 79 4.65 14.18 -9.34
N ALA A 80 4.68 13.46 -10.47
CA ALA A 80 5.60 13.74 -11.56
C ALA A 80 5.29 15.09 -12.22
N GLU A 81 4.02 15.38 -12.49
CA GLU A 81 3.59 16.68 -13.06
C GLU A 81 3.91 17.87 -12.14
N TYR A 82 3.87 17.66 -10.82
CA TYR A 82 4.26 18.67 -9.84
C TYR A 82 5.76 19.00 -9.93
N ILE A 83 6.61 18.01 -10.18
CA ILE A 83 8.06 18.21 -10.35
C ILE A 83 8.34 18.93 -11.67
N ASP A 84 7.59 18.64 -12.73
CA ASP A 84 7.69 19.33 -14.03
C ASP A 84 7.15 20.78 -14.00
N HIS A 85 6.77 21.31 -12.83
CA HIS A 85 6.12 22.62 -12.66
C HIS A 85 4.84 22.79 -13.51
N ARG A 86 4.22 21.68 -13.94
CA ARG A 86 2.97 21.68 -14.73
C ARG A 86 1.72 21.50 -13.87
N SER A 87 1.88 21.20 -12.58
CA SER A 87 0.76 21.04 -11.66
C SER A 87 0.33 22.36 -11.03
N GLN A 88 -0.99 22.56 -10.90
CA GLN A 88 -1.57 23.64 -10.07
C GLN A 88 -1.80 23.21 -8.61
N LEU A 89 -1.44 21.97 -8.24
CA LEU A 89 -1.63 21.45 -6.90
C LEU A 89 -0.57 21.98 -5.93
N SER A 90 -0.96 22.15 -4.67
CA SER A 90 -0.01 22.38 -3.57
C SER A 90 0.75 21.09 -3.24
N SER A 91 1.92 21.20 -2.61
CA SER A 91 2.71 20.03 -2.19
C SER A 91 1.89 19.04 -1.35
N ALA A 92 1.12 19.55 -0.37
CA ALA A 92 0.25 18.74 0.47
C ALA A 92 -0.86 18.05 -0.32
N ALA A 93 -1.48 18.74 -1.31
CA ALA A 93 -2.50 18.14 -2.17
C ALA A 93 -1.93 17.01 -3.03
N THR A 94 -0.71 17.19 -3.55
CA THR A 94 -0.02 16.15 -4.34
C THR A 94 0.34 14.93 -3.47
N VAL A 95 0.81 15.12 -2.24
CA VAL A 95 1.09 14.01 -1.32
C VAL A 95 -0.21 13.30 -0.91
N LEU A 96 -1.30 14.03 -0.68
CA LEU A 96 -2.62 13.45 -0.41
C LEU A 96 -3.14 12.59 -1.57
N ALA A 97 -2.88 12.99 -2.81
CA ALA A 97 -3.26 12.23 -4.00
C ALA A 97 -2.64 10.83 -4.05
N VAL A 98 -1.52 10.60 -3.35
CA VAL A 98 -0.88 9.28 -3.20
C VAL A 98 -1.26 8.63 -1.87
N ALA A 99 -1.18 9.38 -0.76
CA ALA A 99 -1.36 8.85 0.58
C ALA A 99 -2.78 8.32 0.82
N VAL A 100 -3.81 8.98 0.28
CA VAL A 100 -5.21 8.56 0.46
C VAL A 100 -5.48 7.23 -0.24
N PRO A 101 -5.16 7.04 -1.54
CA PRO A 101 -5.26 5.73 -2.18
C PRO A 101 -4.50 4.62 -1.47
N VAL A 102 -3.28 4.89 -0.98
CA VAL A 102 -2.49 3.91 -0.20
C VAL A 102 -3.20 3.54 1.10
N ALA A 103 -3.74 4.52 1.83
CA ALA A 103 -4.52 4.25 3.05
C ALA A 103 -5.76 3.39 2.76
N VAL A 104 -6.51 3.73 1.70
CA VAL A 104 -7.68 2.96 1.26
C VAL A 104 -7.29 1.53 0.90
N TYR A 105 -6.18 1.35 0.19
CA TYR A 105 -5.66 0.03 -0.16
C TYR A 105 -5.36 -0.83 1.08
N LEU A 106 -4.65 -0.28 2.07
CA LEU A 106 -4.28 -0.99 3.29
C LEU A 106 -5.50 -1.37 4.13
N VAL A 107 -6.45 -0.45 4.29
CA VAL A 107 -7.70 -0.70 5.01
C VAL A 107 -8.57 -1.72 4.27
N ALA A 108 -8.68 -1.61 2.94
CA ALA A 108 -9.44 -2.56 2.13
C ALA A 108 -8.85 -3.97 2.25
N LEU A 109 -7.52 -4.13 2.20
CA LEU A 109 -6.89 -5.44 2.39
C LEU A 109 -7.11 -6.02 3.79
N PHE A 110 -7.04 -5.18 4.84
CA PHE A 110 -7.39 -5.63 6.18
C PHE A 110 -8.85 -6.07 6.26
N ALA A 111 -9.77 -5.35 5.62
CA ALA A 111 -11.17 -5.74 5.55
C ALA A 111 -11.37 -7.06 4.78
N VAL A 112 -10.64 -7.28 3.68
CA VAL A 112 -10.63 -8.58 2.96
C VAL A 112 -10.18 -9.69 3.91
N TYR A 113 -9.06 -9.46 4.61
CA TYR A 113 -8.54 -10.43 5.57
C TYR A 113 -9.57 -10.79 6.64
N VAL A 114 -10.19 -9.81 7.29
CA VAL A 114 -11.20 -10.07 8.34
C VAL A 114 -12.43 -10.79 7.76
N ALA A 115 -12.90 -10.39 6.58
CA ALA A 115 -14.05 -11.01 5.93
C ALA A 115 -13.78 -12.49 5.59
N VAL A 116 -12.58 -12.82 5.13
CA VAL A 116 -12.24 -14.20 4.74
C VAL A 116 -11.80 -15.03 5.95
N ALA A 117 -10.96 -14.52 6.84
CA ALA A 117 -10.41 -15.27 7.98
C ALA A 117 -11.40 -15.39 9.15
N ARG A 118 -12.42 -14.52 9.23
CA ARG A 118 -13.37 -14.43 10.36
C ARG A 118 -12.73 -14.24 11.74
N THR A 119 -11.50 -13.77 11.77
CA THR A 119 -10.76 -13.47 12.98
C THR A 119 -10.28 -12.04 12.92
N TRP A 120 -10.48 -11.32 14.02
CA TRP A 120 -9.84 -10.03 14.20
C TRP A 120 -8.40 -10.25 14.66
N ASP A 121 -7.43 -9.90 13.82
CA ASP A 121 -6.03 -9.88 14.24
C ASP A 121 -5.69 -8.47 14.75
N GLY A 122 -5.61 -8.33 16.07
CA GLY A 122 -5.24 -7.07 16.72
C GLY A 122 -3.86 -6.57 16.31
N LEU A 123 -2.93 -7.46 15.93
CA LEU A 123 -1.63 -7.05 15.40
C LEU A 123 -1.79 -6.44 14.01
N TYR A 124 -2.59 -7.05 13.12
CA TYR A 124 -2.81 -6.48 11.79
C TYR A 124 -3.51 -5.12 11.89
N ALA A 125 -4.53 -5.01 12.75
CA ALA A 125 -5.21 -3.75 13.02
C ALA A 125 -4.23 -2.68 13.54
N LEU A 126 -3.33 -3.04 14.46
CA LEU A 126 -2.27 -2.15 14.95
C LEU A 126 -1.31 -1.73 13.83
N LEU A 127 -0.86 -2.66 12.98
CA LEU A 127 0.05 -2.37 11.87
C LEU A 127 -0.59 -1.46 10.82
N VAL A 128 -1.88 -1.64 10.52
CA VAL A 128 -2.65 -0.74 9.66
C VAL A 128 -2.77 0.65 10.30
N GLY A 129 -3.01 0.72 11.61
CA GLY A 129 -3.02 1.98 12.36
C GLY A 129 -1.68 2.70 12.32
N LEU A 130 -0.57 1.98 12.51
CA LEU A 130 0.79 2.52 12.42
C LEU A 130 1.12 3.00 11.00
N ALA A 131 0.76 2.23 9.98
CA ALA A 131 0.91 2.66 8.59
C ALA A 131 0.09 3.94 8.32
N GLY A 132 -1.14 4.03 8.84
CA GLY A 132 -1.95 5.24 8.79
C GLY A 132 -1.29 6.44 9.47
N ALA A 133 -0.64 6.24 10.62
CA ALA A 133 0.13 7.29 11.29
C ALA A 133 1.32 7.77 10.45
N VAL A 134 2.05 6.86 9.79
CA VAL A 134 3.14 7.21 8.87
C VAL A 134 2.64 8.06 7.70
N LEU A 135 1.48 7.70 7.12
CA LEU A 135 0.85 8.49 6.05
C LEU A 135 0.44 9.88 6.53
N ALA A 136 -0.15 9.97 7.73
CA ALA A 136 -0.52 11.26 8.33
C ALA A 136 0.71 12.16 8.57
N VAL A 137 1.82 11.59 9.04
CA VAL A 137 3.09 12.31 9.19
C VAL A 137 3.60 12.81 7.85
N ALA A 138 3.57 12.00 6.79
CA ALA A 138 4.00 12.43 5.46
C ALA A 138 3.19 13.63 4.93
N VAL A 139 1.86 13.60 5.12
CA VAL A 139 0.96 14.70 4.73
C VAL A 139 1.23 15.96 5.57
N TRP A 140 1.44 15.81 6.87
CA TRP A 140 1.77 16.93 7.75
C TRP A 140 3.09 17.60 7.38
N LEU A 141 4.13 16.80 7.07
CA LEU A 141 5.43 17.32 6.62
C LEU A 141 5.30 18.08 5.30
N ALA A 142 4.49 17.57 4.35
CA ALA A 142 4.22 18.26 3.11
C ALA A 142 3.51 19.61 3.33
N ALA A 143 2.57 19.66 4.27
CA ALA A 143 1.92 20.91 4.68
C ALA A 143 2.88 21.88 5.38
N ALA A 144 3.90 21.37 6.06
CA ALA A 144 4.98 22.16 6.68
C ALA A 144 6.07 22.62 5.69
N GLY A 145 5.94 22.31 4.39
CA GLY A 145 6.87 22.76 3.35
C GLY A 145 8.08 21.84 3.12
N VAL A 146 8.08 20.63 3.67
CA VAL A 146 9.11 19.62 3.35
C VAL A 146 9.00 19.22 1.88
N SER A 147 10.13 18.89 1.25
CA SER A 147 10.17 18.52 -0.15
C SER A 147 9.27 17.31 -0.46
N ILE A 148 8.60 17.37 -1.61
CA ILE A 148 7.68 16.32 -2.06
C ILE A 148 8.36 14.94 -2.17
N GLY A 149 9.61 14.90 -2.63
CA GLY A 149 10.38 13.67 -2.76
C GLY A 149 10.55 12.96 -1.41
N VAL A 150 10.88 13.71 -0.35
CA VAL A 150 10.99 13.14 1.00
C VAL A 150 9.63 12.66 1.50
N CYS A 151 8.58 13.45 1.32
CA CYS A 151 7.24 13.07 1.75
C CYS A 151 6.76 11.77 1.07
N LEU A 152 7.00 11.62 -0.24
CA LEU A 152 6.63 10.42 -0.98
C LEU A 152 7.46 9.19 -0.57
N VAL A 153 8.74 9.36 -0.22
CA VAL A 153 9.54 8.28 0.37
C VAL A 153 8.94 7.85 1.71
N ILE A 154 8.49 8.78 2.56
CA ILE A 154 7.81 8.44 3.82
C ILE A 154 6.49 7.70 3.55
N VAL A 155 5.71 8.13 2.54
CA VAL A 155 4.51 7.40 2.10
C VAL A 155 4.87 5.96 1.69
N ALA A 156 6.00 5.76 1.00
CA ALA A 156 6.49 4.45 0.60
C ALA A 156 6.92 3.54 1.77
N VAL A 157 7.20 4.10 2.94
CA VAL A 157 7.52 3.31 4.15
C VAL A 157 6.26 2.69 4.76
N ALA A 158 5.07 3.25 4.53
CA ALA A 158 3.85 2.79 5.19
C ALA A 158 3.52 1.30 4.94
N PRO A 159 3.57 0.76 3.70
CA PRO A 159 3.40 -0.68 3.48
C PRO A 159 4.49 -1.53 4.12
N THR A 160 5.74 -1.04 4.16
CA THR A 160 6.88 -1.75 4.77
C THR A 160 6.70 -1.97 6.26
N VAL A 161 6.03 -1.05 6.97
CA VAL A 161 5.66 -1.26 8.39
C VAL A 161 4.83 -2.53 8.57
N ILE A 162 3.87 -2.76 7.67
CA ILE A 162 3.03 -3.96 7.71
C ILE A 162 3.85 -5.19 7.37
N VAL A 163 4.67 -5.14 6.32
CA VAL A 163 5.54 -6.25 5.91
C VAL A 163 6.45 -6.68 7.06
N ILE A 164 7.22 -5.75 7.63
CA ILE A 164 8.16 -6.04 8.71
C ILE A 164 7.41 -6.56 9.94
N GLY A 165 6.29 -5.93 10.30
CA GLY A 165 5.47 -6.37 11.42
C GLY A 165 4.95 -7.80 11.26
N TYR A 166 4.51 -8.15 10.05
CA TYR A 166 4.05 -9.49 9.74
C TYR A 166 5.17 -10.51 9.65
N GLU A 167 6.31 -10.19 9.04
CA GLU A 167 7.44 -11.13 8.93
C GLU A 167 8.07 -11.42 10.30
N LEU A 168 8.27 -10.39 11.13
CA LEU A 168 8.84 -10.54 12.47
C LEU A 168 7.90 -11.28 13.44
N ALA A 169 6.59 -11.12 13.30
CA ALA A 169 5.60 -11.80 14.14
C ALA A 169 5.04 -13.10 13.54
N GLY A 170 5.22 -13.32 12.24
CA GLY A 170 4.45 -14.26 11.42
C GLY A 170 4.91 -15.71 11.51
N HIS A 171 6.19 -15.97 11.79
CA HIS A 171 6.73 -17.33 11.92
C HIS A 171 5.96 -18.17 12.96
N ARG A 172 5.36 -17.55 13.97
CA ARG A 172 4.58 -18.23 15.01
C ARG A 172 3.07 -18.30 14.73
N ARG A 173 2.51 -17.40 13.91
CA ARG A 173 1.05 -17.27 13.72
C ARG A 173 0.54 -17.91 12.45
N THR A 174 1.29 -17.90 11.35
CA THR A 174 0.88 -18.62 10.13
C THR A 174 0.77 -20.11 10.42
N ALA A 175 1.68 -20.66 11.24
CA ALA A 175 1.60 -22.02 11.77
C ALA A 175 0.34 -22.25 12.63
N ALA A 176 -0.05 -21.27 13.46
CA ALA A 176 -1.23 -21.38 14.33
C ALA A 176 -2.56 -21.28 13.55
N VAL A 177 -2.67 -20.38 12.57
CA VAL A 177 -3.88 -20.22 11.74
C VAL A 177 -4.10 -21.44 10.86
N LEU A 178 -3.04 -22.00 10.27
CA LEU A 178 -3.10 -23.25 9.50
C LEU A 178 -3.42 -24.47 10.39
N ALA A 179 -2.98 -24.50 11.64
CA ALA A 179 -3.31 -25.57 12.58
C ALA A 179 -4.81 -25.57 12.93
N THR A 180 -5.40 -24.40 13.19
CA THR A 180 -6.84 -24.27 13.53
C THR A 180 -7.75 -24.55 12.33
N ALA A 181 -7.31 -24.23 11.10
CA ALA A 181 -8.05 -24.53 9.88
C ALA A 181 -8.05 -26.04 9.52
N ARG A 182 -7.09 -26.82 10.04
CA ARG A 182 -6.96 -28.27 9.79
C ARG A 182 -7.66 -29.15 10.82
N THR A 183 -8.07 -28.63 11.97
CA THR A 183 -8.80 -29.40 12.98
C THR A 183 -10.28 -29.50 12.63
N PRO A 184 -10.82 -30.70 12.31
CA PRO A 184 -12.25 -30.88 12.13
C PRO A 184 -12.95 -30.65 13.47
N THR A 185 -14.00 -29.83 13.48
CA THR A 185 -14.88 -29.73 14.63
C THR A 185 -15.52 -31.11 14.91
N PRO A 186 -15.40 -31.67 16.11
CA PRO A 186 -16.14 -32.87 16.47
C PRO A 186 -17.64 -32.51 16.50
N ARG A 187 -18.43 -33.29 15.77
CA ARG A 187 -19.90 -33.18 15.75
C ARG A 187 -20.51 -33.61 17.08
#